data_AF-A0A9W9KM66-F1
#
_entry.id   AF-A0A9W9KM66-F1
#
_cell.length_a   1.000
_cell.length_b   1.000
_cell.length_c   1.000
_cell.angle_alpha   90.00
_cell.angle_beta   90.00
_cell.angle_gamma   90.00
#
_symmetry.space_group_name_H-M   'P 1'
#
loop_
_entity.id
_entity.type
_entity.pdbx_description
1 polymer ?
#
loop_
_entity_poly.entity_id
_entity_poly.type
_entity_poly.pdbx_seq_one_letter_code
_entity_poly.pdbx_strand_id
1 'polypeptide(L)'
;MTPYLKATLGIGLRDRCNCYVWAFRDSPLDLGMLKAANEAVVVTGEESTRIISMEDALAKSIGTDGVRPCQVVLPSHVTPRLDVSRLLLIYLADRFLFDSIFVRRKNLHVAHTTDHYAAKLLMMPMRDATISGPALRDAHRRLCPYILGVETCPIDHVQSHQTDSYRISHEKEILILPLMRSGEPMALRVNDAMPLAMLLHATNPSDIQPKHIFNCNTILLVDSVVSSGKLILHFVRHIRHIYAIIRIVVITGVI
;
A
#
# COMPACT_ATOMS: atom_id res chain seq x y z
N MET A 1 -3.80 21.97 -12.14
CA MET A 1 -2.33 22.05 -12.30
C MET A 1 -2.02 22.03 -13.79
N THR A 2 -1.32 23.03 -14.32
CA THR A 2 -1.07 23.16 -15.77
C THR A 2 0.04 22.20 -16.24
N PRO A 3 0.04 21.75 -17.52
CA PRO A 3 1.06 20.85 -18.08
C PRO A 3 2.50 21.32 -17.83
N TYR A 4 2.73 22.61 -18.06
CA TYR A 4 4.01 23.27 -17.82
C TYR A 4 4.46 23.13 -16.37
N LEU A 5 3.57 23.37 -15.40
CA LEU A 5 3.91 23.28 -13.98
C LEU A 5 4.25 21.85 -13.57
N LYS A 6 3.59 20.83 -14.15
CA LYS A 6 3.91 19.42 -13.92
C LYS A 6 5.33 19.08 -14.41
N ALA A 7 5.69 19.53 -15.61
CA ALA A 7 7.01 19.32 -16.19
C ALA A 7 8.11 20.00 -15.36
N THR A 8 7.91 21.27 -15.00
CA THR A 8 8.84 22.05 -14.17
C THR A 8 9.02 21.41 -12.79
N LEU A 9 7.97 20.84 -12.21
CA LEU A 9 8.06 20.12 -10.94
C LEU A 9 8.93 18.84 -11.07
N GLY A 10 8.77 18.08 -12.15
CA GLY A 10 9.63 16.92 -12.45
C GLY A 10 11.11 17.32 -12.57
N ILE A 11 11.39 18.35 -13.36
CA ILE A 11 12.75 18.89 -13.55
C ILE A 11 13.32 19.40 -12.24
N GLY A 12 12.53 20.16 -11.46
CA GLY A 12 12.96 20.69 -10.17
C GLY A 12 13.31 19.59 -9.18
N LEU A 13 12.50 18.54 -9.08
CA LEU A 13 12.78 17.38 -8.22
C LEU A 13 14.05 16.64 -8.67
N ARG A 14 14.22 16.43 -9.97
CA ARG A 14 15.37 15.71 -10.52
C ARG A 14 16.66 16.52 -10.39
N ASP A 15 16.66 17.74 -10.90
CA ASP A 15 17.89 18.52 -11.12
C ASP A 15 18.26 19.37 -9.90
N ARG A 16 17.28 19.92 -9.16
CA ARG A 16 17.55 20.77 -7.99
C ARG A 16 17.56 19.99 -6.68
N CYS A 17 16.68 19.00 -6.53
CA CYS A 17 16.60 18.20 -5.31
C CYS A 17 17.42 16.90 -5.37
N ASN A 18 18.03 16.58 -6.53
CA ASN A 18 18.77 15.34 -6.76
C ASN A 18 17.95 14.08 -6.39
N CYS A 19 16.65 14.14 -6.65
CA CYS A 19 15.73 13.02 -6.42
C CYS A 19 15.67 12.13 -7.66
N TYR A 20 15.53 10.82 -7.43
CA TYR A 20 15.16 9.90 -8.50
C TYR A 20 13.64 9.93 -8.66
N VAL A 21 13.15 10.40 -9.81
CA VAL A 21 11.74 10.68 -10.05
C VAL A 21 11.12 9.59 -10.91
N TRP A 22 10.09 8.95 -10.37
CA TRP A 22 9.14 8.11 -11.11
C TRP A 22 7.87 8.90 -11.43
N ALA A 23 7.40 8.84 -12.67
CA ALA A 23 6.16 9.48 -13.09
C ALA A 23 5.17 8.46 -13.66
N PHE A 24 3.96 8.40 -13.08
CA PHE A 24 2.88 7.50 -13.51
C PHE A 24 1.69 8.31 -14.03
N ARG A 25 1.38 8.27 -15.34
CA ARG A 25 0.28 9.04 -15.95
C ARG A 25 -0.27 8.40 -17.23
N ASP A 26 -1.43 8.87 -17.66
CA ASP A 26 -2.17 8.35 -18.82
C ASP A 26 -2.70 9.46 -19.76
N SER A 27 -2.29 10.72 -19.54
CA SER A 27 -2.81 11.89 -20.27
C SER A 27 -1.73 12.57 -21.14
N PRO A 28 -2.10 13.09 -22.33
CA PRO A 28 -1.17 13.86 -23.18
C PRO A 28 -0.59 15.09 -22.47
N LEU A 29 -1.38 15.69 -21.58
CA LEU A 29 -0.99 16.85 -20.77
C LEU A 29 0.15 16.55 -19.78
N ASP A 30 0.43 15.26 -19.55
CA ASP A 30 1.47 14.80 -18.64
C ASP A 30 2.77 14.42 -19.35
N LEU A 31 2.84 14.48 -20.69
CA LEU A 31 4.05 14.10 -21.44
C LEU A 31 5.28 14.89 -21.01
N GLY A 32 5.14 16.19 -20.74
CA GLY A 32 6.26 16.99 -20.24
C GLY A 32 6.79 16.48 -18.89
N MET A 33 5.92 15.99 -18.02
CA MET A 33 6.31 15.41 -16.73
C MET A 33 6.92 14.02 -16.90
N LEU A 34 6.39 13.19 -17.80
CA LEU A 34 6.97 11.89 -18.16
C LEU A 34 8.38 12.06 -18.72
N LYS A 35 8.60 13.05 -19.59
CA LYS A 35 9.94 13.37 -20.13
C LYS A 35 10.91 13.91 -19.08
N ALA A 36 10.39 14.61 -18.07
CA ALA A 36 11.20 15.17 -17.00
C ALA A 36 11.63 14.14 -15.95
N ALA A 37 10.94 13.01 -15.85
CA ALA A 37 11.22 11.96 -14.87
C ALA A 37 12.47 11.15 -15.25
N ASN A 38 13.04 10.44 -14.27
CA ASN A 38 14.06 9.42 -14.54
C ASN A 38 13.40 8.17 -15.12
N GLU A 39 12.25 7.79 -14.56
CA GLU A 39 11.45 6.67 -15.01
C GLU A 39 10.03 7.15 -15.33
N ALA A 40 9.60 6.84 -16.54
CA ALA A 40 8.30 7.24 -17.06
C ALA A 40 7.43 6.01 -17.29
N VAL A 41 6.28 5.98 -16.62
CA VAL A 41 5.33 4.86 -16.70
C VAL A 41 3.97 5.39 -17.17
N VAL A 42 3.52 4.85 -18.30
CA VAL A 42 2.18 5.09 -18.80
C VAL A 42 1.22 4.11 -18.15
N VAL A 43 0.15 4.62 -17.54
CA VAL A 43 -0.92 3.77 -17.00
C VAL A 43 -1.95 3.51 -18.09
N THR A 44 -2.05 2.25 -18.52
CA THR A 44 -2.94 1.82 -19.60
C THR A 44 -4.21 1.21 -19.01
N GLY A 45 -5.32 1.94 -19.14
CA GLY A 45 -6.66 1.48 -18.78
C GLY A 45 -7.44 0.85 -19.94
N GLU A 46 -8.69 0.45 -19.64
CA GLU A 46 -9.67 -0.08 -20.61
C GLU A 46 -9.75 0.76 -21.89
N GLU A 47 -9.77 0.09 -23.06
CA GLU A 47 -9.81 0.75 -24.37
C GLU A 47 -10.94 1.78 -24.49
N SER A 48 -12.12 1.45 -23.97
CA SER A 48 -13.31 2.32 -24.00
C SER A 48 -13.15 3.64 -23.26
N THR A 49 -12.21 3.72 -22.31
CA THR A 49 -11.94 4.89 -21.48
C THR A 49 -10.67 5.62 -21.86
N ARG A 50 -9.94 5.13 -22.87
CA ARG A 50 -8.67 5.70 -23.29
C ARG A 50 -8.85 7.04 -23.96
N ILE A 51 -7.98 7.96 -23.58
CA ILE A 51 -7.73 9.17 -24.35
C ILE A 51 -6.98 8.77 -25.63
N ILE A 52 -7.67 8.82 -26.77
CA ILE A 52 -7.11 8.50 -28.10
C ILE A 52 -5.89 9.38 -28.41
N SER A 53 -6.00 10.67 -28.11
CA SER A 53 -4.91 11.63 -28.35
C SER A 53 -3.62 11.33 -27.56
N MET A 54 -3.66 10.44 -26.55
CA MET A 54 -2.47 9.98 -25.85
C MET A 54 -1.64 9.02 -26.70
N GLU A 55 -2.27 8.18 -27.53
CA GLU A 55 -1.54 7.23 -28.37
C GLU A 55 -0.73 7.94 -29.45
N ASP A 56 -1.34 8.92 -30.13
CA ASP A 56 -0.64 9.77 -31.10
C ASP A 56 0.52 10.53 -30.46
N ALA A 57 0.29 11.07 -29.27
CA ALA A 57 1.29 11.86 -28.56
C ALA A 57 2.44 10.99 -28.01
N LEU A 58 2.15 9.75 -27.59
CA LEU A 58 3.17 8.75 -27.27
C LEU A 58 3.95 8.33 -28.51
N ALA A 59 3.27 8.01 -29.62
CA ALA A 59 3.91 7.59 -30.86
C ALA A 59 4.87 8.63 -31.42
N LYS A 60 4.56 9.93 -31.26
CA LYS A 60 5.44 11.05 -31.63
C LYS A 60 6.60 11.26 -30.67
N SER A 61 6.38 11.08 -29.36
CA SER A 61 7.44 11.29 -28.37
C SER A 61 8.45 10.14 -28.32
N ILE A 62 8.00 8.90 -28.56
CA ILE A 62 8.83 7.69 -28.67
C ILE A 62 9.51 7.71 -30.06
N GLY A 63 10.68 8.34 -30.12
CA GLY A 63 11.54 8.39 -31.31
C GLY A 63 12.22 9.76 -31.51
N THR A 64 11.51 10.85 -31.20
CA THR A 64 12.00 12.21 -31.47
C THR A 64 12.71 12.84 -30.27
N ASP A 65 12.28 12.50 -29.05
CA ASP A 65 12.70 13.18 -27.83
C ASP A 65 13.56 12.32 -26.88
N GLY A 66 14.00 11.14 -27.33
CA GLY A 66 14.87 10.23 -26.57
C GLY A 66 14.24 9.56 -25.34
N VAL A 67 12.96 9.82 -25.04
CA VAL A 67 12.28 9.24 -23.89
C VAL A 67 11.73 7.87 -24.23
N ARG A 68 12.02 6.89 -23.37
CA ARG A 68 11.57 5.50 -23.47
C ARG A 68 10.65 5.17 -22.29
N PRO A 69 9.40 5.64 -22.31
CA PRO A 69 8.46 5.27 -21.26
C PRO A 69 8.18 3.76 -21.33
N CYS A 70 7.88 3.19 -20.17
CA CYS A 70 7.28 1.86 -20.06
C CYS A 70 5.77 2.02 -19.85
N GLN A 71 5.01 0.94 -19.89
CA GLN A 71 3.60 0.92 -19.54
C GLN A 71 3.27 -0.14 -18.51
N VAL A 72 2.29 0.19 -17.67
CA VAL A 72 1.59 -0.78 -16.82
C VAL A 72 0.17 -0.86 -17.33
N VAL A 73 -0.37 -2.06 -17.44
CA VAL A 73 -1.75 -2.28 -17.84
C VAL A 73 -2.63 -2.62 -16.63
N LEU A 74 -3.71 -1.87 -16.45
CA LEU A 74 -4.66 -1.99 -15.34
C LEU A 74 -6.10 -1.88 -15.86
N PRO A 75 -6.92 -2.94 -15.76
CA PRO A 75 -6.62 -4.28 -15.24
C PRO A 75 -5.65 -5.09 -16.13
N SER A 76 -5.08 -6.18 -15.61
CA SER A 76 -4.06 -6.98 -16.30
C SER A 76 -4.50 -7.68 -17.59
N HIS A 77 -5.82 -7.76 -17.85
CA HIS A 77 -6.37 -8.35 -19.06
C HIS A 77 -6.56 -7.35 -20.21
N VAL A 78 -6.33 -6.06 -19.93
CA VAL A 78 -6.45 -5.02 -20.93
C VAL A 78 -5.30 -5.11 -21.93
N THR A 79 -5.56 -4.71 -23.17
CA THR A 79 -4.56 -4.67 -24.24
C THR A 79 -3.51 -3.58 -23.96
N PRO A 80 -2.21 -3.82 -24.20
CA PRO A 80 -1.21 -2.75 -24.12
C PRO A 80 -1.50 -1.60 -25.11
N ARG A 81 -1.08 -0.38 -24.77
CA ARG A 81 -1.03 0.74 -25.71
C ARG A 81 0.19 0.59 -26.60
N LEU A 82 0.02 0.80 -27.90
CA LEU A 82 1.09 0.63 -28.89
C LEU A 82 1.70 -0.79 -28.86
N ASP A 83 2.70 -1.02 -29.69
CA ASP A 83 3.48 -2.27 -29.67
C ASP A 83 4.41 -2.30 -28.44
N VAL A 84 4.55 -3.47 -27.83
CA VAL A 84 5.39 -3.73 -26.65
C VAL A 84 6.87 -3.50 -26.95
N SER A 85 7.27 -3.58 -28.22
CA SER A 85 8.61 -3.21 -28.68
C SER A 85 8.90 -1.70 -28.53
N ARG A 86 7.86 -0.86 -28.61
CA ARG A 86 7.95 0.60 -28.54
C ARG A 86 7.64 1.12 -27.14
N LEU A 87 6.71 0.48 -26.44
CA LEU A 87 6.28 0.84 -25.09
C LEU A 87 6.28 -0.41 -24.21
N LEU A 88 7.40 -0.61 -23.52
CA LEU A 88 7.71 -1.86 -22.84
C LEU A 88 6.74 -2.11 -21.68
N LEU A 89 6.20 -3.32 -21.58
CA LEU A 89 5.26 -3.70 -20.53
C LEU A 89 6.01 -4.04 -19.24
N ILE A 90 5.64 -3.38 -18.15
CA ILE A 90 6.14 -3.64 -16.79
C ILE A 90 4.98 -3.99 -15.87
N TYR A 91 5.27 -4.79 -14.83
CA TYR A 91 4.28 -5.21 -13.84
C TYR A 91 4.53 -4.47 -12.53
N LEU A 92 3.50 -3.80 -11.99
CA LEU A 92 3.63 -3.10 -10.71
C LEU A 92 3.94 -4.04 -9.54
N ALA A 93 3.52 -5.30 -9.63
CA ALA A 93 3.79 -6.34 -8.63
C ALA A 93 5.22 -6.90 -8.74
N ASP A 94 6.02 -6.48 -9.73
CA ASP A 94 7.39 -6.94 -9.86
C ASP A 94 8.24 -6.43 -8.69
N ARG A 95 8.87 -7.37 -7.99
CA ARG A 95 9.77 -7.10 -6.87
C ARG A 95 10.89 -6.15 -7.28
N PHE A 96 11.37 -6.21 -8.52
CA PHE A 96 12.38 -5.30 -9.04
C PHE A 96 11.90 -3.84 -9.03
N LEU A 97 10.64 -3.58 -9.38
CA LEU A 97 10.08 -2.24 -9.39
C LEU A 97 9.87 -1.71 -7.97
N PHE A 98 9.37 -2.55 -7.06
CA PHE A 98 9.29 -2.23 -5.63
C PHE A 98 10.66 -1.89 -5.05
N ASP A 99 11.64 -2.78 -5.25
CA ASP A 99 12.99 -2.57 -4.76
C ASP A 99 13.56 -1.27 -5.33
N SER A 100 13.37 -0.99 -6.63
CA SER A 100 13.84 0.23 -7.30
C SER A 100 13.21 1.53 -6.77
N ILE A 101 11.93 1.50 -6.39
CA ILE A 101 11.23 2.66 -5.80
C ILE A 101 11.65 2.85 -4.33
N PHE A 102 11.86 1.76 -3.61
CA PHE A 102 12.12 1.77 -2.17
C PHE A 102 13.59 1.57 -1.79
N VAL A 103 14.55 1.54 -2.73
CA VAL A 103 16.01 1.33 -2.49
C VAL A 103 16.53 2.19 -1.33
N ARG A 104 16.09 3.45 -1.27
CA ARG A 104 16.55 4.43 -0.26
C ARG A 104 15.88 4.26 1.11
N ARG A 105 14.89 3.37 1.24
CA ARG A 105 14.09 3.14 2.46
C ARG A 105 14.39 1.76 3.05
N LYS A 106 15.63 1.55 3.51
CA LYS A 106 16.07 0.27 4.12
C LYS A 106 15.20 -0.22 5.29
N ASN A 107 14.49 0.69 5.95
CA ASN A 107 13.63 0.40 7.11
C ASN A 107 12.15 0.22 6.74
N LEU A 108 11.78 0.29 5.45
CA LEU A 108 10.43 0.02 4.98
C LEU A 108 10.39 -1.40 4.40
N HIS A 109 9.64 -2.27 5.07
CA HIS A 109 9.36 -3.61 4.56
C HIS A 109 7.93 -3.65 4.04
N VAL A 110 7.77 -3.89 2.74
CA VAL A 110 6.48 -4.08 2.09
C VAL A 110 6.24 -5.57 1.92
N ALA A 111 5.22 -6.09 2.58
CA ALA A 111 4.73 -7.45 2.36
C ALA A 111 3.36 -7.35 1.68
N HIS A 112 3.23 -7.93 0.49
CA HIS A 112 1.95 -8.03 -0.23
C HIS A 112 1.58 -9.50 -0.39
N THR A 113 0.31 -9.82 -0.18
CA THR A 113 -0.21 -11.20 -0.28
C THR A 113 -1.10 -11.38 -1.51
N THR A 114 -1.08 -10.42 -2.44
CA THR A 114 -1.99 -10.33 -3.60
C THR A 114 -2.05 -11.59 -4.45
N ASP A 115 -0.97 -12.38 -4.48
CA ASP A 115 -0.87 -13.57 -5.33
C ASP A 115 -1.31 -14.87 -4.63
N HIS A 116 -1.49 -14.86 -3.31
CA HIS A 116 -2.01 -16.03 -2.60
C HIS A 116 -3.48 -16.28 -2.95
N TYR A 117 -3.82 -17.53 -3.27
CA TYR A 117 -5.22 -17.93 -3.55
C TYR A 117 -6.19 -17.53 -2.44
N ALA A 118 -5.78 -17.70 -1.18
CA ALA A 118 -6.56 -17.27 -0.03
C ALA A 118 -6.82 -15.75 -0.06
N ALA A 119 -5.80 -14.94 -0.32
CA ALA A 119 -5.96 -13.49 -0.41
C ALA A 119 -6.89 -13.10 -1.58
N LYS A 120 -6.77 -13.74 -2.75
CA LYS A 120 -7.67 -13.51 -3.90
C LYS A 120 -9.13 -13.79 -3.55
N LEU A 121 -9.41 -14.91 -2.88
CA LEU A 121 -10.75 -15.28 -2.44
C LEU A 121 -11.30 -14.33 -1.36
N LEU A 122 -10.45 -13.91 -0.42
CA LEU A 122 -10.84 -12.99 0.64
C LEU A 122 -11.05 -11.55 0.13
N MET A 123 -10.30 -11.14 -0.89
CA MET A 123 -10.39 -9.79 -1.49
C MET A 123 -11.58 -9.61 -2.43
N MET A 124 -12.06 -10.67 -3.09
CA MET A 124 -13.16 -10.59 -4.06
C MET A 124 -14.39 -9.83 -3.50
N PRO A 125 -14.97 -10.19 -2.34
CA PRO A 125 -16.16 -9.50 -1.85
C PRO A 125 -15.88 -8.05 -1.40
N MET A 126 -14.63 -7.68 -1.17
CA MET A 126 -14.25 -6.29 -0.87
C MET A 126 -14.13 -5.43 -2.14
N ARG A 127 -14.06 -6.05 -3.32
CA ARG A 127 -13.92 -5.39 -4.63
C ARG A 127 -15.20 -5.41 -5.46
N ASP A 128 -16.18 -6.22 -5.08
CA ASP A 128 -17.47 -6.29 -5.73
C ASP A 128 -18.34 -5.07 -5.37
N ALA A 129 -18.61 -4.22 -6.37
CA ALA A 129 -19.42 -3.01 -6.19
C ALA A 129 -20.88 -3.28 -5.80
N THR A 130 -21.37 -4.51 -5.99
CA THR A 130 -22.71 -4.93 -5.57
C THR A 130 -22.78 -5.21 -4.06
N ILE A 131 -21.63 -5.37 -3.39
CA ILE A 131 -21.53 -5.64 -1.96
C ILE A 131 -21.30 -4.32 -1.21
N SER A 132 -22.23 -3.96 -0.34
CA SER A 132 -22.18 -2.71 0.41
C SER A 132 -22.71 -2.86 1.84
N GLY A 133 -22.49 -1.85 2.67
CA GLY A 133 -23.02 -1.79 4.04
C GLY A 133 -22.53 -2.94 4.93
N PRO A 134 -23.42 -3.61 5.68
CA PRO A 134 -23.05 -4.73 6.57
C PRO A 134 -22.26 -5.85 5.87
N ALA A 135 -22.67 -6.24 4.65
CA ALA A 135 -22.00 -7.31 3.93
C ALA A 135 -20.54 -6.96 3.58
N LEU A 136 -20.27 -5.70 3.22
CA LEU A 136 -18.90 -5.22 2.97
C LEU A 136 -18.07 -5.18 4.26
N ARG A 137 -18.67 -4.80 5.40
CA ARG A 137 -17.99 -4.86 6.71
C ARG A 137 -17.61 -6.30 7.07
N ASP A 138 -18.50 -7.26 6.81
CA ASP A 138 -18.22 -8.68 7.04
C ASP A 138 -17.14 -9.21 6.10
N ALA A 139 -17.07 -8.71 4.86
CA ALA A 139 -15.97 -9.02 3.95
C ALA A 139 -14.62 -8.53 4.50
N HIS A 140 -14.55 -7.28 5.00
CA HIS A 140 -13.34 -6.75 5.66
C HIS A 140 -12.93 -7.56 6.90
N ARG A 141 -13.90 -8.16 7.61
CA ARG A 141 -13.66 -9.04 8.76
C ARG A 141 -13.09 -10.41 8.40
N ARG A 142 -12.88 -10.74 7.13
CA ARG A 142 -12.29 -12.04 6.75
C ARG A 142 -10.77 -11.98 6.63
N LEU A 143 -10.16 -10.79 6.67
CA LEU A 143 -8.71 -10.64 6.56
C LEU A 143 -8.00 -11.18 7.81
N CYS A 144 -6.98 -12.01 7.63
CA CYS A 144 -6.21 -12.59 8.73
C CYS A 144 -4.78 -12.01 8.75
N PRO A 145 -4.26 -11.57 9.91
CA PRO A 145 -2.94 -10.97 10.02
C PRO A 145 -1.83 -12.03 10.10
N TYR A 146 -1.55 -12.72 8.99
CA TYR A 146 -0.41 -13.67 8.88
C TYR A 146 0.98 -13.00 8.90
N ILE A 147 1.04 -11.70 9.23
CA ILE A 147 2.21 -10.83 9.02
C ILE A 147 3.03 -10.68 10.32
N LEU A 148 2.48 -11.13 11.44
CA LEU A 148 3.13 -11.07 12.75
C LEU A 148 3.73 -12.44 13.04
N GLY A 149 4.99 -12.46 13.49
CA GLY A 149 5.68 -13.70 13.83
C GLY A 149 4.95 -14.47 14.93
N VAL A 150 5.29 -15.75 15.06
CA VAL A 150 4.77 -16.62 16.13
C VAL A 150 5.88 -16.97 17.10
N GLU A 151 5.51 -17.14 18.37
CA GLU A 151 6.37 -17.66 19.42
C GLU A 151 5.79 -18.95 19.99
N THR A 152 6.68 -19.83 20.44
CA THR A 152 6.27 -21.03 21.18
C THR A 152 5.83 -20.64 22.58
N CYS A 153 4.71 -21.19 23.03
CA CYS A 153 4.26 -21.05 24.41
C CYS A 153 3.83 -22.40 24.98
N PRO A 154 4.22 -22.72 26.23
CA PRO A 154 3.77 -23.92 26.89
C PRO A 154 2.28 -23.80 27.22
N ILE A 155 1.53 -24.89 27.00
CA ILE A 155 0.12 -25.01 27.38
C ILE A 155 -0.13 -26.34 28.10
N ASP A 156 -1.15 -26.35 28.97
CA ASP A 156 -1.69 -27.59 29.50
C ASP A 156 -2.48 -28.30 28.40
N HIS A 157 -1.99 -29.46 27.99
CA HIS A 157 -2.71 -30.34 27.09
C HIS A 157 -3.96 -30.88 27.78
N VAL A 158 -5.02 -31.17 27.01
CA VAL A 158 -6.29 -31.72 27.53
C VAL A 158 -6.11 -33.07 28.24
N GLN A 159 -4.98 -33.75 28.04
CA GLN A 159 -4.60 -34.99 28.75
C GLN A 159 -3.72 -34.72 29.99
N SER A 160 -3.73 -33.49 30.51
CA SER A 160 -3.05 -33.09 31.75
C SER A 160 -1.52 -33.26 31.72
N HIS A 161 -0.90 -33.06 30.56
CA HIS A 161 0.55 -32.91 30.43
C HIS A 161 0.87 -31.57 29.76
N GLN A 162 2.09 -31.07 29.93
CA GLN A 162 2.53 -29.86 29.22
C GLN A 162 2.87 -30.20 27.76
N THR A 163 2.54 -29.28 26.85
CA THR A 163 2.94 -29.35 25.44
C THR A 163 3.22 -27.96 24.90
N ASP A 164 4.02 -27.90 23.85
CA ASP A 164 4.25 -26.66 23.12
C ASP A 164 3.05 -26.33 22.22
N SER A 165 2.67 -25.06 22.22
CA SER A 165 1.74 -24.45 21.28
C SER A 165 2.35 -23.17 20.71
N TYR A 166 1.61 -22.48 19.85
CA TYR A 166 2.07 -21.25 19.21
C TYR A 166 1.06 -20.13 19.40
N ARG A 167 1.56 -18.93 19.63
CA ARG A 167 0.79 -17.69 19.65
C ARG A 167 1.53 -16.58 18.92
N ILE A 168 0.86 -15.46 18.68
CA ILE A 168 1.51 -14.30 18.06
C ILE A 168 2.56 -13.74 19.02
N SER A 169 3.76 -13.49 18.49
CA SER A 169 4.88 -12.99 19.30
C SER A 169 4.52 -11.65 19.92
N HIS A 170 4.79 -11.51 21.22
CA HIS A 170 4.57 -10.25 21.94
C HIS A 170 3.12 -9.72 21.88
N GLU A 171 2.11 -10.59 21.74
CA GLU A 171 0.71 -10.19 21.52
C GLU A 171 0.19 -9.15 22.53
N LYS A 172 0.55 -9.28 23.81
CA LYS A 172 0.18 -8.35 24.90
C LYS A 172 0.79 -6.95 24.75
N GLU A 173 1.83 -6.82 23.95
CA GLU A 173 2.61 -5.60 23.71
C GLU A 173 2.25 -4.99 22.34
N ILE A 174 1.14 -5.44 21.74
CA ILE A 174 0.60 -4.95 20.48
C ILE A 174 -0.54 -3.97 20.75
N LEU A 175 -0.51 -2.82 20.07
CA LEU A 175 -1.59 -1.86 20.02
C LEU A 175 -2.20 -1.82 18.60
N ILE A 176 -3.49 -2.07 18.49
CA ILE A 176 -4.27 -2.03 17.25
C ILE A 176 -5.01 -0.70 17.18
N LEU A 177 -4.78 0.03 16.09
CA LEU A 177 -5.35 1.35 15.83
C LEU A 177 -6.15 1.31 14.51
N PRO A 178 -7.49 1.18 14.56
CA PRO A 178 -8.34 1.39 13.40
C PRO A 178 -8.24 2.84 12.93
N LEU A 179 -7.76 3.05 11.71
CA LEU A 179 -7.83 4.34 11.05
C LEU A 179 -9.25 4.54 10.52
N MET A 180 -9.97 5.46 11.15
CA MET A 180 -11.30 5.86 10.72
C MET A 180 -11.26 6.43 9.30
N ARG A 181 -12.20 6.09 8.42
CA ARG A 181 -13.54 5.52 8.71
C ARG A 181 -13.70 4.04 8.41
N SER A 182 -12.89 3.47 7.53
CA SER A 182 -13.14 2.14 6.96
C SER A 182 -12.22 1.05 7.49
N GLY A 183 -11.22 1.40 8.30
CA GLY A 183 -10.30 0.44 8.93
C GLY A 183 -10.90 -0.38 10.06
N GLU A 184 -11.99 0.08 10.69
CA GLU A 184 -12.54 -0.57 11.90
C GLU A 184 -12.97 -2.03 11.71
N PRO A 185 -13.77 -2.41 10.70
CA PRO A 185 -14.15 -3.81 10.51
C PRO A 185 -12.94 -4.74 10.35
N MET A 186 -11.88 -4.26 9.70
CA MET A 186 -10.63 -4.99 9.52
C MET A 186 -9.82 -5.06 10.82
N ALA A 187 -9.75 -3.96 11.57
CA ALA A 187 -9.06 -3.89 12.87
C ALA A 187 -9.72 -4.80 13.92
N LEU A 188 -11.06 -4.85 13.95
CA LEU A 188 -11.81 -5.75 14.82
C LEU A 188 -11.42 -7.21 14.53
N ARG A 189 -11.30 -7.59 13.25
CA ARG A 189 -10.85 -8.95 12.93
C ARG A 189 -9.41 -9.22 13.35
N VAL A 190 -8.52 -8.24 13.18
CA VAL A 190 -7.15 -8.35 13.68
C VAL A 190 -7.14 -8.55 15.19
N ASN A 191 -8.02 -7.86 15.92
CA ASN A 191 -8.18 -8.00 17.36
C ASN A 191 -8.81 -9.35 17.76
N ASP A 192 -9.78 -9.87 17.01
CA ASP A 192 -10.33 -11.22 17.23
C ASP A 192 -9.25 -12.31 17.13
N ALA A 193 -8.24 -12.09 16.27
CA ALA A 193 -7.09 -12.98 16.12
C ALA A 193 -5.99 -12.76 17.17
N MET A 194 -6.05 -11.64 17.91
CA MET A 194 -5.09 -11.23 18.94
C MET A 194 -5.85 -10.70 20.17
N PRO A 195 -6.56 -11.57 20.91
CA PRO A 195 -7.40 -11.15 22.02
C PRO A 195 -6.64 -10.46 23.16
N LEU A 196 -5.32 -10.65 23.26
CA LEU A 196 -4.48 -10.00 24.26
C LEU A 196 -3.96 -8.62 23.83
N ALA A 197 -4.07 -8.28 22.54
CA ALA A 197 -3.65 -6.99 22.02
C ALA A 197 -4.66 -5.89 22.40
N MET A 198 -4.15 -4.69 22.70
CA MET A 198 -5.01 -3.55 23.01
C MET A 198 -5.61 -2.96 21.73
N LEU A 199 -6.92 -2.77 21.69
CA LEU A 199 -7.60 -2.02 20.62
C LEU A 199 -7.89 -0.59 21.10
N LEU A 200 -7.36 0.41 20.40
CA LEU A 200 -7.57 1.82 20.70
C LEU A 200 -8.22 2.54 19.53
N HIS A 201 -9.46 3.01 19.73
CA HIS A 201 -10.12 3.90 18.79
C HIS A 201 -9.59 5.34 18.95
N ALA A 202 -8.75 5.77 18.01
CA ALA A 202 -8.26 7.14 17.91
C ALA A 202 -8.85 7.81 16.67
N THR A 203 -9.47 8.99 16.85
CA THR A 203 -9.96 9.80 15.72
C THR A 203 -8.82 10.65 15.17
N ASN A 204 -7.94 11.13 16.05
CA ASN A 204 -6.82 11.97 15.73
C ASN A 204 -5.52 11.41 16.34
N PRO A 205 -4.34 11.74 15.78
CA PRO A 205 -3.07 11.31 16.34
C PRO A 205 -2.91 11.67 17.82
N SER A 206 -3.40 12.85 18.23
CA SER A 206 -3.36 13.35 19.62
C SER A 206 -4.05 12.46 20.65
N ASP A 207 -4.97 11.60 20.21
CA ASP A 207 -5.68 10.67 21.11
C ASP A 207 -4.75 9.55 21.60
N ILE A 208 -3.60 9.34 20.92
CA ILE A 208 -2.54 8.45 21.37
C ILE A 208 -1.69 9.20 22.40
N GLN A 209 -1.85 8.80 23.66
CA GLN A 209 -1.13 9.35 24.81
C GLN A 209 0.03 8.43 25.20
N PRO A 210 1.08 8.93 25.89
CA PRO A 210 2.21 8.11 26.35
C PRO A 210 1.80 6.86 27.12
N LYS A 211 0.73 6.94 27.94
CA LYS A 211 0.20 5.80 28.69
C LYS A 211 -0.34 4.67 27.81
N HIS A 212 -0.80 4.96 26.59
CA HIS A 212 -1.31 3.95 25.65
C HIS A 212 -0.18 3.17 24.95
N ILE A 213 1.02 3.74 24.92
CA ILE A 213 2.18 3.10 24.26
C ILE A 213 3.24 2.64 25.25
N PHE A 214 2.99 2.84 26.56
CA PHE A 214 3.80 2.30 27.62
C PHE A 214 3.76 0.77 27.55
N ASN A 215 4.92 0.12 27.45
CA ASN A 215 5.08 -1.32 27.18
C ASN A 215 4.53 -1.83 25.83
N CYS A 216 4.32 -0.93 24.87
CA CYS A 216 3.96 -1.32 23.50
C CYS A 216 5.23 -1.47 22.66
N ASN A 217 5.41 -2.64 22.05
CA ASN A 217 6.52 -2.92 21.14
C ASN A 217 6.11 -2.71 19.67
N THR A 218 4.83 -2.97 19.35
CA THR A 218 4.32 -2.89 17.98
C THR A 218 2.97 -2.19 17.91
N ILE A 219 2.85 -1.22 17.01
CA ILE A 219 1.58 -0.56 16.68
C ILE A 219 1.12 -1.01 15.28
N LEU A 220 -0.11 -1.50 15.20
CA LEU A 220 -0.80 -1.84 13.95
C LEU A 220 -1.73 -0.69 13.57
N LEU A 221 -1.39 0.04 12.51
CA LEU A 221 -2.29 1.02 11.89
C LEU A 221 -3.11 0.30 10.82
N VAL A 222 -4.42 0.21 11.01
CA VAL A 222 -5.29 -0.62 10.17
C VAL A 222 -6.26 0.27 9.38
N ASP A 223 -6.17 0.25 8.06
CA ASP A 223 -7.05 1.01 7.17
C ASP A 223 -7.42 0.19 5.94
N SER A 224 -8.70 0.05 5.62
CA SER A 224 -9.08 -0.76 4.45
C SER A 224 -8.61 -0.15 3.13
N VAL A 225 -8.49 1.18 3.04
CA VAL A 225 -8.09 1.90 1.83
C VAL A 225 -7.16 3.06 2.16
N VAL A 226 -5.93 3.02 1.64
CA VAL A 226 -4.96 4.10 1.75
C VAL A 226 -4.90 4.87 0.45
N SER A 227 -5.45 6.08 0.40
CA SER A 227 -5.43 6.89 -0.83
C SER A 227 -4.17 7.75 -0.98
N SER A 228 -3.96 8.69 -0.06
CA SER A 228 -2.85 9.65 -0.12
C SER A 228 -1.74 9.36 0.90
N GLY A 229 -1.95 8.39 1.80
CA GLY A 229 -1.06 8.10 2.92
C GLY A 229 -0.93 9.22 3.97
N LYS A 230 -1.58 10.37 3.78
CA LYS A 230 -1.46 11.54 4.70
C LYS A 230 -1.84 11.17 6.12
N LEU A 231 -2.99 10.51 6.31
CA LEU A 231 -3.47 10.12 7.64
C LEU A 231 -2.44 9.24 8.36
N ILE A 232 -1.97 8.17 7.70
CA ILE A 232 -0.91 7.29 8.21
C ILE A 232 0.33 8.09 8.57
N LEU A 233 0.78 9.02 7.71
CA LEU A 233 1.95 9.84 7.99
C LEU A 233 1.78 10.71 9.25
N HIS A 234 0.60 11.28 9.47
CA HIS A 234 0.30 12.05 10.68
C HIS A 234 0.38 11.17 11.93
N PHE A 235 -0.22 9.97 11.90
CA PHE A 235 -0.14 9.00 12.99
C PHE A 235 1.30 8.53 13.26
N VAL A 236 2.03 8.15 12.20
CA VAL A 236 3.43 7.72 12.31
C VAL A 236 4.30 8.81 12.92
N ARG A 237 4.18 10.07 12.47
CA ARG A 237 4.95 11.19 13.02
C ARG A 237 4.66 11.42 14.49
N HIS A 238 3.39 11.37 14.87
CA HIS A 238 2.97 11.51 16.27
C HIS A 238 3.51 10.38 17.15
N ILE A 239 3.36 9.12 16.72
CA ILE A 239 3.90 7.96 17.44
C ILE A 239 5.42 8.09 17.63
N ARG A 240 6.15 8.44 16.57
CA ARG A 240 7.62 8.60 16.62
C ARG A 240 8.05 9.76 17.52
N HIS A 241 7.22 10.78 17.69
CA HIS A 241 7.48 11.88 18.62
C HIS A 241 7.38 11.43 20.08
N ILE A 242 6.43 10.54 20.41
CA ILE A 242 6.30 10.01 21.77
C ILE A 242 7.31 8.90 22.04
N TYR A 243 7.52 7.98 21.08
CA TYR A 243 8.45 6.87 21.25
C TYR A 243 9.12 6.49 19.93
N ALA A 244 10.41 6.82 19.83
CA ALA A 244 11.14 6.81 18.56
C ALA A 244 11.37 5.41 17.97
N ILE A 245 11.37 4.35 18.78
CA ILE A 245 11.83 3.01 18.37
C ILE A 245 10.71 1.97 18.17
N ILE A 246 9.44 2.30 18.45
CA ILE A 246 8.31 1.36 18.29
C ILE A 246 8.24 0.80 16.86
N ARG A 247 7.95 -0.49 16.71
CA ARG A 247 7.66 -1.06 15.40
C ARG A 247 6.28 -0.59 14.95
N ILE A 248 6.18 -0.03 13.74
CA ILE A 248 4.88 0.37 13.18
C ILE A 248 4.62 -0.51 11.97
N VAL A 249 3.46 -1.16 11.95
CA VAL A 249 2.98 -1.99 10.84
C VAL A 249 1.70 -1.35 10.32
N VAL A 250 1.64 -1.12 9.01
CA VAL A 250 0.43 -0.64 8.34
C VAL A 250 -0.24 -1.82 7.65
N ILE A 251 -1.51 -2.07 7.97
CA ILE A 251 -2.31 -3.14 7.38
C ILE A 251 -3.37 -2.48 6.49
N THR A 252 -3.38 -2.81 5.21
CA THR A 252 -4.34 -2.27 4.27
C THR A 252 -4.77 -3.25 3.18
N GLY A 253 -6.00 -3.09 2.70
CA GLY A 253 -6.54 -3.89 1.59
C GLY A 253 -6.33 -3.26 0.22
N VAL A 254 -6.26 -1.93 0.16
CA VAL A 254 -6.11 -1.15 -1.08
C VAL A 254 -5.16 0.01 -0.83
N ILE A 255 -4.24 0.25 -1.77
CA ILE A 255 -3.28 1.36 -1.81
C ILE A 255 -3.51 2.14 -3.11
#